data_AF-A0A1N7IU67-F1
#
_entry.id   AF-A0A1N7IU67-F1
#
_cell.length_a   1.000
_cell.length_b   1.000
_cell.length_c   1.000
_cell.angle_alpha   90.00
_cell.angle_beta   90.00
_cell.angle_gamma   90.00
#
_symmetry.space_group_name_H-M   'P 1'
#
loop_
_entity.id
_entity.type
_entity.pdbx_description
1 polymer ?
#
loop_
_entity_poly.entity_id
_entity_poly.type
_entity_poly.pdbx_seq_one_letter_code
_entity_poly.pdbx_strand_id
1 'polypeptide(L)'
;MPPSRVPLPPWSLTVRVLHWGLVCCCFAAWGTAWLGPPSALAVHVWVGSSTGFILLVRLLWGLGGPWWERFAFFPLRKATLHLHTRQILSRQYPPEGHAWPGHPPLGAAMVVALLVLILTMVLSGTIAYGGIEKAGPLGSWVPFSIGELAGTLHATMAILLLLAVGGHLLGVIVESRLLGSALVRAMVIGRRDGSHTPPVMIPASLPPLRLWGGASLITLLVGLSALLISGHGPVHPLPLWQTEEEANATAIYEQECGACHMAYPPALLPASSWSDVLATLDDHFGEDASLPAAKVSALQGWLPRHAAESWDNKAGHAFRRVDYHNPTRITATPFWQDHHRQIPIETFRQKNIGSQGNCRACHQDVQSPADSGGFHRAEIAIPPR
;
A
#
# COMPACT_ATOMS: atom_id res chain seq x y z
N MET A 1 20.33 -28.59 -45.18
CA MET A 1 19.21 -28.91 -44.26
C MET A 1 18.38 -27.64 -44.06
N PRO A 2 17.05 -27.68 -44.20
CA PRO A 2 16.22 -26.53 -43.82
C PRO A 2 16.46 -26.22 -42.33
N PRO A 3 16.49 -24.94 -41.92
CA PRO A 3 16.70 -24.57 -40.53
C PRO A 3 15.65 -25.27 -39.67
N SER A 4 16.08 -25.91 -38.59
CA SER A 4 15.16 -26.50 -37.62
C SER A 4 14.19 -25.43 -37.15
N ARG A 5 12.91 -25.70 -37.32
CA ARG A 5 11.83 -24.82 -36.90
C ARG A 5 11.23 -25.41 -35.62
N VAL A 6 11.09 -24.59 -34.58
CA VAL A 6 10.53 -25.02 -33.29
C VAL A 6 9.18 -24.33 -33.09
N PRO A 7 8.15 -25.05 -32.62
CA PRO A 7 6.87 -24.45 -32.29
C PRO A 7 7.04 -23.42 -31.17
N LEU A 8 6.63 -22.17 -31.39
CA LEU A 8 6.62 -21.17 -30.33
C LEU A 8 5.39 -21.32 -29.43
N PRO A 9 5.57 -21.26 -28.10
CA PRO A 9 4.46 -21.15 -27.18
C PRO A 9 3.71 -19.81 -27.42
N PRO A 10 2.38 -19.77 -27.24
CA PRO A 10 1.60 -18.53 -27.38
C PRO A 10 2.04 -17.44 -26.38
N TRP A 11 2.62 -17.82 -25.24
CA TRP A 11 3.26 -16.89 -24.30
C TRP A 11 4.63 -17.42 -23.89
N SER A 12 5.65 -16.55 -23.86
CA SER A 12 6.98 -16.89 -23.33
C SER A 12 6.94 -17.25 -21.85
N LEU A 13 7.99 -17.95 -21.39
CA LEU A 13 8.19 -18.22 -19.96
C LEU A 13 8.18 -16.92 -19.14
N THR A 14 8.80 -15.85 -19.67
CA THR A 14 8.83 -14.52 -19.02
C THR A 14 7.43 -14.00 -18.73
N VAL A 15 6.54 -13.98 -19.74
CA VAL A 15 5.17 -13.50 -19.55
C VAL A 15 4.39 -14.37 -18.56
N ARG A 16 4.59 -15.69 -18.59
CA ARG A 16 3.95 -16.61 -17.64
C ARG A 16 4.41 -16.37 -16.20
N VAL A 17 5.71 -16.21 -15.98
CA VAL A 17 6.28 -15.91 -14.66
C VAL A 17 5.79 -14.56 -14.14
N LEU A 18 5.82 -13.51 -14.97
CA LEU A 18 5.32 -12.18 -14.58
C LEU A 18 3.83 -12.22 -14.23
N HIS A 19 3.02 -12.94 -15.00
CA HIS A 19 1.59 -13.08 -14.73
C HIS A 19 1.32 -13.82 -13.43
N TRP A 20 1.91 -15.00 -13.23
CA TRP A 20 1.66 -15.77 -12.00
C TRP A 20 2.27 -15.10 -10.76
N GLY A 21 3.41 -14.42 -10.92
CA GLY A 21 3.93 -13.53 -9.88
C GLY A 21 2.95 -12.42 -9.53
N LEU A 22 2.36 -11.76 -10.54
CA LEU A 22 1.34 -10.74 -10.33
C LEU A 22 0.09 -11.30 -9.64
N VAL A 23 -0.37 -12.49 -10.03
CA VAL A 23 -1.50 -13.17 -9.36
C VAL A 23 -1.19 -13.44 -7.89
N CYS A 24 -0.01 -13.98 -7.58
CA CYS A 24 0.41 -14.23 -6.20
C CYS A 24 0.50 -12.92 -5.39
N CYS A 25 1.08 -11.87 -5.96
CA CYS A 25 1.16 -10.57 -5.30
C CYS A 25 -0.22 -9.95 -5.09
N CYS A 26 -1.11 -9.97 -6.09
CA CYS A 26 -2.48 -9.46 -5.93
C CYS A 26 -3.24 -10.22 -4.83
N PHE A 27 -3.11 -11.54 -4.76
CA PHE A 27 -3.73 -12.34 -3.72
C PHE A 27 -3.16 -12.03 -2.32
N ALA A 28 -1.83 -11.92 -2.19
CA ALA A 28 -1.18 -11.57 -0.93
C ALA A 28 -1.51 -10.13 -0.48
N ALA A 29 -1.58 -9.17 -1.41
CA ALA A 29 -1.98 -7.79 -1.12
C ALA A 29 -3.44 -7.72 -0.65
N TRP A 30 -4.34 -8.46 -1.31
CA TRP A 30 -5.73 -8.57 -0.87
C TRP A 30 -5.84 -9.20 0.52
N GLY A 31 -5.14 -10.31 0.78
CA GLY A 31 -5.15 -10.99 2.07
C GLY A 31 -4.63 -10.10 3.21
N THR A 32 -3.51 -9.43 2.99
CA THR A 32 -2.93 -8.50 3.99
C THR A 32 -3.82 -7.29 4.27
N ALA A 33 -4.58 -6.79 3.28
CA ALA A 33 -5.45 -5.64 3.47
C ALA A 33 -6.83 -5.99 4.09
N TRP A 34 -7.43 -7.15 3.76
CA TRP A 34 -8.77 -7.52 4.25
C TRP A 34 -8.76 -8.40 5.49
N LEU A 35 -7.73 -9.23 5.66
CA LEU A 35 -7.66 -10.24 6.72
C LEU A 35 -6.48 -10.00 7.68
N GLY A 36 -5.52 -9.16 7.30
CA GLY A 36 -4.29 -8.94 8.05
C GLY A 36 -4.48 -8.03 9.28
N PRO A 37 -3.72 -8.25 10.36
CA PRO A 37 -3.63 -7.30 11.46
C PRO A 37 -2.96 -5.98 11.01
N PRO A 38 -3.00 -4.91 11.83
CA PRO A 38 -2.34 -3.63 11.50
C PRO A 38 -0.85 -3.77 11.13
N SER A 39 -0.12 -4.69 11.77
CA SER A 39 1.27 -4.98 11.47
C SER A 39 1.50 -5.61 10.09
N ALA A 40 0.45 -6.15 9.45
CA ALA A 40 0.53 -6.67 8.08
C ALA A 40 0.74 -5.55 7.03
N LEU A 41 0.63 -4.27 7.42
CA LEU A 41 0.89 -3.14 6.54
C LEU A 41 2.29 -3.19 5.93
N ALA A 42 3.31 -3.56 6.70
CA ALA A 42 4.68 -3.69 6.20
C ALA A 42 4.76 -4.72 5.06
N VAL A 43 4.10 -5.87 5.24
CA VAL A 43 4.01 -6.92 4.21
C VAL A 43 3.19 -6.44 3.02
N HIS A 44 2.09 -5.73 3.24
CA HIS A 44 1.24 -5.17 2.18
C HIS A 44 2.04 -4.22 1.27
N VAL A 45 2.82 -3.31 1.87
CA VAL A 45 3.68 -2.36 1.14
C VAL A 45 4.79 -3.10 0.39
N TRP A 46 5.38 -4.14 1.00
CA TRP A 46 6.38 -4.97 0.34
C TRP A 46 5.82 -5.66 -0.91
N VAL A 47 4.66 -6.32 -0.78
CA VAL A 47 3.95 -6.97 -1.89
C VAL A 47 3.50 -5.97 -2.96
N GLY A 48 3.04 -4.78 -2.55
CA GLY A 48 2.68 -3.69 -3.46
C GLY A 48 3.87 -3.17 -4.27
N SER A 49 5.04 -3.06 -3.62
CA SER A 49 6.30 -2.67 -4.27
C SER A 49 6.77 -3.73 -5.27
N SER A 50 6.71 -5.00 -4.90
CA SER A 50 6.96 -6.12 -5.83
C SER A 50 5.99 -6.10 -7.02
N THR A 51 4.72 -5.80 -6.78
CA THR A 51 3.69 -5.66 -7.82
C THR A 51 4.03 -4.55 -8.81
N GLY A 52 4.34 -3.36 -8.32
CA GLY A 52 4.72 -2.21 -9.15
C GLY A 52 5.92 -2.48 -10.04
N PHE A 53 6.83 -3.29 -9.53
CA PHE A 53 8.05 -3.62 -10.21
C PHE A 53 7.89 -4.78 -11.23
N ILE A 54 7.11 -5.82 -10.93
CA ILE A 54 6.63 -6.81 -11.93
C ILE A 54 5.90 -6.09 -13.07
N LEU A 55 5.05 -5.11 -12.72
CA LEU A 55 4.31 -4.29 -13.67
C LEU A 55 5.25 -3.48 -14.56
N LEU A 56 6.25 -2.80 -13.99
CA LEU A 56 7.26 -2.05 -14.75
C LEU A 56 7.93 -2.94 -15.80
N VAL A 57 8.40 -4.12 -15.39
CA VAL A 57 9.00 -5.09 -16.32
C VAL A 57 8.01 -5.50 -17.40
N ARG A 58 6.76 -5.80 -17.02
CA ARG A 58 5.72 -6.19 -17.98
C ARG A 58 5.43 -5.08 -19.00
N LEU A 59 5.45 -3.82 -18.58
CA LEU A 59 5.25 -2.65 -19.44
C LEU A 59 6.42 -2.49 -20.41
N LEU A 60 7.67 -2.52 -19.92
CA LEU A 60 8.88 -2.49 -20.77
C LEU A 60 8.89 -3.65 -21.77
N TRP A 61 8.54 -4.85 -21.31
CA TRP A 61 8.43 -6.04 -22.16
C TRP A 61 7.27 -5.93 -23.17
N GLY A 62 6.17 -5.26 -22.81
CA GLY A 62 5.07 -4.98 -23.73
C GLY A 62 5.41 -3.94 -24.81
N LEU A 63 6.46 -3.14 -24.62
CA LEU A 63 6.96 -2.21 -25.63
C LEU A 63 8.05 -2.86 -26.49
N GLY A 64 9.02 -3.55 -25.87
CA GLY A 64 10.23 -4.05 -26.55
C GLY A 64 10.33 -5.57 -26.75
N GLY A 65 9.44 -6.35 -26.13
CA GLY A 65 9.49 -7.82 -26.09
C GLY A 65 9.32 -8.51 -27.45
N PRO A 66 9.25 -9.84 -27.51
CA PRO A 66 9.11 -10.56 -28.77
C PRO A 66 7.69 -10.42 -29.35
N TRP A 67 7.61 -10.29 -30.68
CA TRP A 67 6.41 -10.38 -31.54
C TRP A 67 5.06 -10.11 -30.82
N TRP A 68 4.22 -11.13 -30.62
CA TRP A 68 2.85 -11.03 -30.09
C TRP A 68 2.72 -10.69 -28.61
N GLU A 69 3.83 -10.53 -27.89
CA GLU A 69 3.81 -10.10 -26.48
C GLU A 69 3.77 -8.58 -26.34
N ARG A 70 4.04 -7.86 -27.44
CA ARG A 70 3.97 -6.40 -27.51
C ARG A 70 2.53 -5.90 -27.60
N PHE A 71 2.28 -4.75 -26.97
CA PHE A 71 0.98 -4.07 -27.03
C PHE A 71 0.60 -3.65 -28.45
N ALA A 72 1.57 -3.41 -29.33
CA ALA A 72 1.32 -3.07 -30.73
C ALA A 72 0.56 -4.15 -31.51
N PHE A 73 0.64 -5.42 -31.08
CA PHE A 73 -0.08 -6.53 -31.72
C PHE A 73 -1.44 -6.83 -31.07
N PHE A 74 -1.87 -6.03 -30.10
CA PHE A 74 -3.16 -6.25 -29.45
C PHE A 74 -4.31 -5.84 -30.38
N PRO A 75 -5.30 -6.71 -30.62
CA PRO A 75 -6.41 -6.42 -31.54
C PRO A 75 -7.49 -5.54 -30.91
N LEU A 76 -7.13 -4.30 -30.56
CA LEU A 76 -7.97 -3.33 -29.83
C LEU A 76 -8.80 -2.41 -30.74
N ARG A 77 -8.89 -2.69 -32.04
CA ARG A 77 -9.72 -1.90 -32.95
C ARG A 77 -11.20 -2.06 -32.57
N LYS A 78 -11.95 -0.95 -32.50
CA LYS A 78 -13.38 -0.94 -32.13
C LYS A 78 -14.21 -1.95 -32.92
N ALA A 79 -13.99 -2.02 -34.24
CA ALA A 79 -14.68 -2.98 -35.11
C ALA A 79 -14.39 -4.43 -34.73
N THR A 80 -13.14 -4.75 -34.38
CA THR A 80 -12.70 -6.09 -33.97
C THR A 80 -13.27 -6.48 -32.61
N LEU A 81 -13.30 -5.56 -31.65
CA LEU A 81 -13.92 -5.78 -30.35
C LEU A 81 -15.41 -6.06 -30.47
N HIS A 82 -16.13 -5.22 -31.23
CA HIS A 82 -17.57 -5.38 -31.45
C HIS A 82 -17.90 -6.70 -32.16
N LEU A 83 -17.15 -7.06 -33.20
CA LEU A 83 -17.30 -8.33 -33.91
C LEU A 83 -17.09 -9.51 -32.97
N HIS A 84 -16.02 -9.49 -32.16
CA HIS A 84 -15.73 -10.53 -31.20
C HIS A 84 -16.83 -10.67 -30.13
N THR A 85 -17.34 -9.56 -29.60
CA THR A 85 -18.47 -9.57 -28.66
C THR A 85 -19.71 -10.20 -29.30
N ARG A 86 -20.06 -9.83 -30.53
CA ARG A 86 -21.22 -10.40 -31.24
C ARG A 86 -21.06 -11.90 -31.47
N GLN A 87 -19.86 -12.37 -31.83
CA GLN A 87 -19.57 -13.80 -32.03
C GLN A 87 -19.73 -14.62 -30.75
N ILE A 88 -19.31 -14.08 -29.60
CA ILE A 88 -19.51 -14.73 -28.29
C ILE A 88 -21.01 -14.79 -27.96
N LEU A 89 -21.74 -13.68 -28.12
CA LEU A 89 -23.17 -13.61 -27.79
C LEU A 89 -24.03 -14.49 -28.69
N SER A 90 -23.71 -14.58 -29.99
CA SER A 90 -24.45 -15.41 -30.94
C SER A 90 -24.05 -16.89 -30.90
N ARG A 91 -23.02 -17.26 -30.12
CA ARG A 91 -22.36 -18.57 -30.15
C ARG A 91 -21.86 -19.00 -31.53
N GLN A 92 -21.72 -18.06 -32.47
CA GLN A 92 -21.21 -18.32 -33.82
C GLN A 92 -19.72 -18.01 -33.84
N TYR A 93 -18.95 -18.86 -33.16
CA TYR A 93 -17.51 -18.77 -33.20
C TYR A 93 -17.01 -19.53 -34.44
N PRO A 94 -16.26 -18.89 -35.36
CA PRO A 94 -15.73 -19.59 -36.52
C PRO A 94 -14.84 -20.76 -36.06
N PRO A 95 -14.90 -21.96 -36.68
CA PRO A 95 -13.95 -23.04 -36.42
C PRO A 95 -12.49 -22.60 -36.66
N GLU A 96 -12.32 -21.63 -37.56
CA GLU A 96 -11.06 -20.97 -37.91
C GLU A 96 -10.72 -19.78 -37.00
N GLY A 97 -11.49 -19.55 -35.92
CA GLY A 97 -11.37 -18.46 -34.93
C GLY A 97 -10.06 -18.44 -34.13
N HIS A 98 -9.07 -19.21 -34.57
CA HIS A 98 -7.70 -19.30 -34.09
C HIS A 98 -6.79 -18.16 -34.58
N ALA A 99 -7.34 -17.17 -35.30
CA ALA A 99 -6.59 -16.07 -35.92
C ALA A 99 -5.87 -15.11 -34.94
N TRP A 100 -6.05 -15.29 -33.62
CA TRP A 100 -5.39 -14.47 -32.60
C TRP A 100 -4.36 -15.31 -31.83
N PRO A 101 -3.10 -15.42 -32.31
CA PRO A 101 -2.08 -16.26 -31.69
C PRO A 101 -1.70 -15.86 -30.26
N GLY A 102 -1.92 -14.59 -29.87
CA GLY A 102 -1.67 -14.08 -28.52
C GLY A 102 -2.94 -14.00 -27.67
N HIS A 103 -3.67 -12.88 -27.80
CA HIS A 103 -4.89 -12.63 -27.02
C HIS A 103 -6.10 -12.41 -27.92
N PRO A 104 -7.25 -13.04 -27.61
CA PRO A 104 -8.52 -12.67 -28.24
C PRO A 104 -8.86 -11.20 -27.94
N PRO A 105 -9.62 -10.50 -28.80
CA PRO A 105 -9.84 -9.05 -28.69
C PRO A 105 -10.35 -8.56 -27.31
N LEU A 106 -11.36 -9.23 -26.76
CA LEU A 106 -11.86 -8.87 -25.42
C LEU A 106 -10.86 -9.22 -24.32
N GLY A 107 -10.14 -10.35 -24.46
CA GLY A 107 -9.04 -10.71 -23.58
C GLY A 107 -7.91 -9.66 -23.59
N ALA A 108 -7.54 -9.14 -24.77
CA ALA A 108 -6.54 -8.10 -24.91
C ALA A 108 -6.98 -6.77 -24.28
N ALA A 109 -8.24 -6.37 -24.48
CA ALA A 109 -8.82 -5.21 -23.83
C ALA A 109 -8.81 -5.36 -22.30
N MET A 110 -9.12 -6.55 -21.81
CA MET A 110 -9.10 -6.85 -20.39
C MET A 110 -7.69 -6.79 -19.79
N VAL A 111 -6.68 -7.27 -20.50
CA VAL A 111 -5.27 -7.13 -20.07
C VAL A 111 -4.90 -5.65 -19.92
N VAL A 112 -5.26 -4.80 -20.88
CA VAL A 112 -5.00 -3.35 -20.77
C VAL A 112 -5.73 -2.74 -19.58
N ALA A 113 -7.01 -3.08 -19.37
CA ALA A 113 -7.79 -2.60 -18.24
C ALA A 113 -7.14 -2.99 -16.90
N LEU A 114 -6.74 -4.26 -16.75
CA LEU A 114 -6.05 -4.74 -15.55
C LEU A 114 -4.70 -4.05 -15.34
N LEU A 115 -3.90 -3.85 -16.39
CA LEU A 115 -2.62 -3.15 -16.28
C LEU A 115 -2.79 -1.70 -15.84
N VAL A 116 -3.80 -0.99 -16.36
CA VAL A 116 -4.11 0.39 -15.94
C VAL A 116 -4.58 0.41 -14.48
N LEU A 117 -5.51 -0.47 -14.10
CA LEU A 117 -6.01 -0.54 -12.72
C LEU A 117 -4.88 -0.81 -11.73
N ILE A 118 -4.01 -1.79 -12.02
CA ILE A 118 -2.89 -2.14 -11.15
C ILE A 118 -1.86 -1.00 -11.11
N LEU A 119 -1.60 -0.32 -12.24
CA LEU A 119 -0.72 0.84 -12.26
C LEU A 119 -1.24 1.95 -11.35
N THR A 120 -2.52 2.32 -11.51
CA THR A 120 -3.15 3.35 -10.68
C THR A 120 -3.17 2.93 -9.21
N MET A 121 -3.41 1.65 -8.91
CA MET A 121 -3.40 1.12 -7.54
C MET A 121 -2.01 1.20 -6.90
N VAL A 122 -0.95 0.83 -7.62
CA VAL A 122 0.44 0.95 -7.15
C VAL A 122 0.80 2.42 -6.90
N LEU A 123 0.54 3.32 -7.87
CA LEU A 123 0.88 4.73 -7.73
C LEU A 123 0.13 5.40 -6.57
N SER A 124 -1.19 5.17 -6.48
CA SER A 124 -2.00 5.69 -5.37
C SER A 124 -1.58 5.10 -4.03
N GLY A 125 -1.18 3.82 -3.98
CA GLY A 125 -0.66 3.18 -2.76
C GLY A 125 0.64 3.81 -2.28
N THR A 126 1.60 4.07 -3.18
CA THR A 126 2.87 4.72 -2.82
C THR A 126 2.66 6.15 -2.33
N ILE A 127 1.76 6.92 -2.96
CA ILE A 127 1.41 8.28 -2.53
C ILE A 127 0.69 8.24 -1.17
N ALA A 128 -0.24 7.30 -0.98
CA ALA A 128 -0.94 7.13 0.29
C ALA A 128 0.03 6.78 1.43
N TYR A 129 0.96 5.85 1.19
CA TYR A 129 1.99 5.48 2.17
C TYR A 129 2.87 6.68 2.54
N GLY A 130 3.31 7.46 1.54
CA GLY A 130 4.07 8.69 1.76
C GLY A 130 3.30 9.78 2.50
N GLY A 131 2.03 10.01 2.17
CA GLY A 131 1.25 11.08 2.79
C GLY A 131 0.68 10.75 4.17
N ILE A 132 0.16 9.54 4.34
CA ILE A 132 -0.54 9.11 5.58
C ILE A 132 0.47 8.61 6.62
N GLU A 133 1.33 7.68 6.23
CA GLU A 133 2.30 7.06 7.15
C GLU A 133 3.61 7.85 7.19
N LYS A 134 3.76 8.91 6.40
CA LYS A 134 4.98 9.74 6.34
C LYS A 134 6.26 8.93 6.14
N ALA A 135 6.13 7.83 5.40
CA ALA A 135 7.18 6.85 5.22
C ALA A 135 7.53 6.65 3.74
N GLY A 136 8.72 6.11 3.49
CA GLY A 136 9.23 5.91 2.14
C GLY A 136 9.67 7.19 1.43
N PRO A 137 10.01 7.11 0.13
CA PRO A 137 10.66 8.21 -0.59
C PRO A 137 9.78 9.45 -0.77
N LEU A 138 8.46 9.29 -0.60
CA LEU A 138 7.48 10.37 -0.70
C LEU A 138 7.07 10.94 0.67
N GLY A 139 7.59 10.39 1.77
CA GLY A 139 7.20 10.73 3.15
C GLY A 139 7.30 12.23 3.46
N SER A 140 8.39 12.87 3.03
CA SER A 140 8.61 14.30 3.28
C SER A 140 7.98 15.23 2.24
N TRP A 141 7.47 14.69 1.13
CA TRP A 141 7.05 15.49 -0.02
C TRP A 141 5.53 15.53 -0.22
N VAL A 142 4.82 14.52 0.29
CA VAL A 142 3.37 14.39 0.09
C VAL A 142 2.63 14.88 1.35
N PRO A 143 1.79 15.92 1.23
CA PRO A 143 0.94 16.36 2.33
C PRO A 143 -0.05 15.28 2.77
N PHE A 144 -0.45 15.28 4.04
CA PHE A 144 -1.38 14.28 4.58
C PHE A 144 -2.69 14.20 3.79
N SER A 145 -3.28 15.34 3.42
CA SER A 145 -4.54 15.41 2.67
C SER A 145 -4.45 14.77 1.27
N ILE A 146 -3.31 14.91 0.60
CA ILE A 146 -3.05 14.23 -0.68
C ILE A 146 -2.87 12.72 -0.46
N GLY A 147 -2.24 12.34 0.66
CA GLY A 147 -2.17 10.95 1.12
C GLY A 147 -3.55 10.33 1.32
N GLU A 148 -4.46 11.01 2.02
CA GLU A 148 -5.84 10.54 2.24
C GLU A 148 -6.64 10.38 0.95
N LEU A 149 -6.52 11.36 0.03
CA LEU A 149 -7.13 11.27 -1.29
C LEU A 149 -6.59 10.05 -2.06
N ALA A 150 -5.27 9.86 -2.05
CA ALA A 150 -4.64 8.71 -2.68
C ALA A 150 -5.05 7.39 -2.02
N GLY A 151 -5.22 7.35 -0.69
CA GLY A 151 -5.71 6.19 0.04
C GLY A 151 -7.15 5.83 -0.35
N THR A 152 -8.01 6.83 -0.50
CA THR A 152 -9.39 6.65 -0.98
C THR A 152 -9.41 6.12 -2.41
N LEU A 153 -8.56 6.68 -3.28
CA LEU A 153 -8.40 6.20 -4.65
C LEU A 153 -7.88 4.75 -4.66
N HIS A 154 -6.88 4.42 -3.84
CA HIS A 154 -6.32 3.08 -3.72
C HIS A 154 -7.38 2.05 -3.31
N ALA A 155 -8.18 2.35 -2.27
CA ALA A 155 -9.27 1.48 -1.84
C ALA A 155 -10.34 1.29 -2.92
N THR A 156 -10.67 2.36 -3.66
CA THR A 156 -11.61 2.32 -4.78
C THR A 156 -11.07 1.44 -5.92
N MET A 157 -9.80 1.62 -6.29
CA MET A 157 -9.13 0.82 -7.33
C MET A 157 -9.04 -0.65 -6.93
N ALA A 158 -8.86 -0.97 -5.65
CA ALA A 158 -8.85 -2.35 -5.17
C ALA A 158 -10.19 -3.06 -5.43
N ILE A 159 -11.32 -2.38 -5.16
CA ILE A 159 -12.65 -2.94 -5.44
C ILE A 159 -12.85 -3.13 -6.95
N LEU A 160 -12.50 -2.12 -7.76
CA LEU A 160 -12.61 -2.21 -9.22
C LEU A 160 -11.72 -3.32 -9.79
N LEU A 161 -10.52 -3.51 -9.23
CA LEU A 161 -9.61 -4.58 -9.61
C LEU A 161 -10.21 -5.95 -9.27
N LEU A 162 -10.83 -6.14 -8.11
CA LEU A 162 -11.50 -7.41 -7.76
C LEU A 162 -12.64 -7.73 -8.73
N LEU A 163 -13.47 -6.74 -9.07
CA LEU A 163 -14.54 -6.90 -10.07
C LEU A 163 -13.95 -7.24 -11.45
N ALA A 164 -12.89 -6.55 -11.85
CA ALA A 164 -12.18 -6.81 -13.10
C ALA A 164 -11.60 -8.24 -13.10
N VAL A 165 -10.90 -8.66 -12.05
CA VAL A 165 -10.38 -10.03 -11.94
C VAL A 165 -11.51 -11.06 -12.06
N GLY A 166 -12.65 -10.84 -11.40
CA GLY A 166 -13.84 -11.69 -11.57
C GLY A 166 -14.33 -11.78 -13.02
N GLY A 167 -14.44 -10.64 -13.71
CA GLY A 167 -14.78 -10.58 -15.14
C GLY A 167 -13.74 -11.25 -16.04
N HIS A 168 -12.45 -11.13 -15.71
CA HIS A 168 -11.37 -11.80 -16.41
C HIS A 168 -11.48 -13.31 -16.30
N LEU A 169 -11.66 -13.83 -15.08
CA LEU A 169 -11.83 -15.27 -14.85
C LEU A 169 -13.08 -15.82 -15.55
N LEU A 170 -14.19 -15.07 -15.51
CA LEU A 170 -15.41 -15.43 -16.25
C LEU A 170 -15.13 -15.50 -17.77
N GLY A 171 -14.45 -14.50 -18.32
CA GLY A 171 -14.04 -14.48 -19.73
C GLY A 171 -13.19 -15.68 -20.10
N VAL A 172 -12.19 -16.02 -19.28
CA VAL A 172 -11.34 -17.21 -19.47
C VAL A 172 -12.17 -18.50 -19.47
N ILE A 173 -13.15 -18.64 -18.57
CA ILE A 173 -14.04 -19.81 -18.51
C ILE A 173 -14.93 -19.90 -19.77
N VAL A 174 -15.56 -18.79 -20.15
CA VAL A 174 -16.46 -18.73 -21.31
C VAL A 174 -15.71 -19.05 -22.60
N GLU A 175 -14.58 -18.36 -22.85
CA GLU A 175 -13.77 -18.61 -24.05
C GLU A 175 -13.17 -20.01 -24.06
N SER A 176 -12.69 -20.53 -22.92
CA SER A 176 -12.17 -21.91 -22.87
C SER A 176 -13.23 -22.95 -23.24
N ARG A 177 -14.49 -22.74 -22.83
CA ARG A 177 -15.61 -23.64 -23.15
C ARG A 177 -16.06 -23.50 -24.60
N LEU A 178 -16.19 -22.28 -25.11
CA LEU A 178 -16.62 -22.03 -26.49
C LEU A 178 -15.57 -22.50 -27.52
N LEU A 179 -14.28 -22.35 -27.19
CA LEU A 179 -13.18 -22.70 -28.09
C LEU A 179 -12.67 -24.13 -27.90
N GLY A 180 -13.14 -24.86 -26.88
CA GLY A 180 -12.60 -26.17 -26.51
C GLY A 180 -11.09 -26.15 -26.17
N SER A 181 -10.51 -24.97 -25.93
CA SER A 181 -9.08 -24.78 -25.74
C SER A 181 -8.76 -24.45 -24.29
N ALA A 182 -7.84 -25.18 -23.68
CA ALA A 182 -7.47 -24.97 -22.28
C ALA A 182 -6.57 -23.74 -22.09
N LEU A 183 -7.17 -22.53 -22.03
CA LEU A 183 -6.44 -21.25 -21.90
C LEU A 183 -5.58 -21.20 -20.63
N VAL A 184 -6.12 -21.67 -19.50
CA VAL A 184 -5.37 -21.76 -18.23
C VAL A 184 -4.15 -22.65 -18.38
N ARG A 185 -4.30 -23.81 -19.03
CA ARG A 185 -3.19 -24.75 -19.25
C ARG A 185 -2.13 -24.15 -20.18
N ALA A 186 -2.54 -23.38 -21.19
CA ALA A 186 -1.62 -22.64 -22.03
C ALA A 186 -0.86 -21.55 -21.27
N MET A 187 -1.47 -20.95 -20.24
CA MET A 187 -0.82 -19.97 -19.36
C MET A 187 0.10 -20.58 -18.31
N VAL A 188 -0.03 -21.88 -18.01
CA VAL A 188 0.87 -22.60 -17.10
C VAL A 188 2.03 -23.25 -17.87
N ILE A 189 1.69 -24.06 -18.88
CA ILE A 189 2.63 -24.94 -19.57
C ILE A 189 3.19 -24.29 -20.84
N GLY A 190 2.56 -23.22 -21.34
CA GLY A 190 2.93 -22.61 -22.63
C GLY A 190 2.48 -23.43 -23.84
N ARG A 191 1.55 -24.37 -23.68
CA ARG A 191 1.01 -25.18 -24.78
C ARG A 191 -0.51 -25.13 -24.79
N ARG A 192 -1.07 -24.90 -25.97
CA ARG A 192 -2.51 -24.85 -26.21
C ARG A 192 -2.95 -26.15 -26.89
N ASP A 193 -3.29 -27.14 -26.07
CA ASP A 193 -3.82 -28.41 -26.55
C ASP A 193 -5.25 -28.20 -27.09
N GLY A 194 -5.60 -28.90 -28.18
CA GLY A 194 -6.90 -28.78 -28.83
C GLY A 194 -7.05 -27.61 -29.81
N SER A 195 -5.99 -26.82 -30.05
CA SER A 195 -6.03 -25.77 -31.07
C SER A 195 -5.63 -26.31 -32.46
N HIS A 196 -6.46 -26.10 -33.48
CA HIS A 196 -6.15 -26.43 -34.88
C HIS A 196 -5.18 -25.43 -35.53
N THR A 197 -4.70 -24.43 -34.77
CA THR A 197 -3.68 -23.49 -35.24
C THR A 197 -2.32 -24.18 -35.34
N PRO A 198 -1.68 -24.17 -36.52
CA PRO A 198 -0.30 -24.61 -36.61
C PRO A 198 0.55 -23.69 -35.72
N PRO A 199 1.47 -24.25 -34.92
CA PRO A 199 2.34 -23.45 -34.08
C PRO A 199 3.15 -22.50 -34.95
N VAL A 200 3.31 -21.25 -34.49
CA VAL A 200 4.15 -20.28 -35.20
C VAL A 200 5.58 -20.79 -35.15
N MET A 201 6.13 -21.06 -36.34
CA MET A 201 7.45 -21.65 -36.50
C MET A 201 8.49 -20.55 -36.74
N ILE A 202 9.52 -20.49 -35.91
CA ILE A 202 10.67 -19.57 -36.09
C ILE A 202 11.97 -20.32 -36.37
N PRO A 203 12.97 -19.67 -37.01
CA PRO A 203 14.31 -20.21 -37.18
C PRO A 203 14.99 -20.44 -35.82
N ALA A 204 15.65 -21.59 -35.65
CA ALA A 204 16.42 -21.94 -34.45
C ALA A 204 17.67 -21.06 -34.19
N SER A 205 18.00 -20.12 -35.09
CA SER A 205 19.19 -19.26 -35.01
C SER A 205 19.04 -18.03 -34.10
N LEU A 206 17.94 -17.89 -33.36
CA LEU A 206 17.79 -16.80 -32.39
C LEU A 206 18.63 -17.09 -31.13
N PRO A 207 19.50 -16.15 -30.69
CA PRO A 207 20.52 -16.44 -29.70
C PRO A 207 19.95 -16.82 -28.32
N PRO A 208 20.62 -17.73 -27.58
CA PRO A 208 20.21 -18.24 -26.26
C PRO A 208 20.26 -17.20 -25.13
N LEU A 209 20.77 -15.98 -25.39
CA LEU A 209 20.78 -14.86 -24.44
C LEU A 209 19.38 -14.51 -23.87
N ARG A 210 18.31 -14.94 -24.55
CA ARG A 210 16.90 -14.71 -24.12
C ARG A 210 16.46 -15.57 -22.92
N LEU A 211 17.16 -16.67 -22.62
CA LEU A 211 16.81 -17.58 -21.50
C LEU A 211 17.54 -17.22 -20.20
N TRP A 212 18.80 -16.80 -20.27
CA TRP A 212 19.57 -16.33 -19.12
C TRP A 212 19.11 -14.95 -18.63
N GLY A 213 18.61 -14.11 -19.54
CA GLY A 213 17.99 -12.83 -19.18
C GLY A 213 16.81 -12.96 -18.22
N GLY A 214 16.04 -14.06 -18.25
CA GLY A 214 14.88 -14.24 -17.36
C GLY A 214 15.25 -14.50 -15.90
N ALA A 215 16.28 -15.32 -15.64
CA ALA A 215 16.73 -15.63 -14.28
C ALA A 215 17.52 -14.47 -13.66
N SER A 216 18.40 -13.81 -14.44
CA SER A 216 19.10 -12.59 -14.00
C SER A 216 18.13 -11.43 -13.76
N LEU A 217 17.05 -11.34 -14.55
CA LEU A 217 15.96 -10.39 -14.33
C LEU A 217 15.28 -10.70 -13.01
N ILE A 218 14.88 -11.95 -12.70
CA ILE A 218 14.24 -12.33 -11.42
C ILE A 218 15.13 -12.01 -10.19
N THR A 219 16.44 -12.24 -10.26
CA THR A 219 17.34 -11.94 -9.13
C THR A 219 17.56 -10.44 -8.97
N LEU A 220 17.70 -9.69 -10.07
CA LEU A 220 17.67 -8.23 -10.06
C LEU A 220 16.32 -7.70 -9.57
N LEU A 221 15.25 -8.42 -9.89
CA LEU A 221 13.88 -8.05 -9.59
C LEU A 221 13.61 -8.02 -8.09
N VAL A 222 13.99 -9.12 -7.44
CA VAL A 222 13.90 -9.29 -5.99
C VAL A 222 14.92 -8.40 -5.27
N GLY A 223 16.16 -8.32 -5.78
CA GLY A 223 17.24 -7.52 -5.21
C GLY A 223 16.99 -6.01 -5.22
N LEU A 224 16.41 -5.46 -6.31
CA LEU A 224 16.11 -4.03 -6.42
C LEU A 224 14.90 -3.62 -5.58
N SER A 225 13.88 -4.48 -5.48
CA SER A 225 12.77 -4.25 -4.53
C SER A 225 13.25 -4.26 -3.07
N ALA A 226 14.20 -5.13 -2.72
CA ALA A 226 14.82 -5.13 -1.40
C ALA A 226 15.68 -3.86 -1.16
N LEU A 227 16.40 -3.37 -2.16
CA LEU A 227 17.24 -2.17 -2.06
C LEU A 227 16.43 -0.87 -1.90
N LEU A 228 15.29 -0.77 -2.59
CA LEU A 228 14.39 0.39 -2.48
C LEU A 228 13.77 0.50 -1.08
N ILE A 229 13.61 -0.62 -0.38
CA ILE A 229 13.03 -0.72 0.97
C ILE A 229 14.05 -0.42 2.07
N SER A 230 15.32 -0.73 1.86
CA SER A 230 16.40 -0.44 2.82
C SER A 230 16.63 1.06 3.08
N GLY A 231 15.97 1.96 2.34
CA GLY A 231 15.96 3.40 2.58
C GLY A 231 14.75 3.92 3.39
N HIS A 232 13.88 3.05 3.92
CA HIS A 232 12.60 3.42 4.55
C HIS A 232 12.65 3.55 6.08
N GLY A 233 13.69 4.18 6.62
CA GLY A 233 13.52 4.80 7.94
C GLY A 233 12.47 5.92 7.83
N PRO A 234 11.72 6.24 8.90
CA PRO A 234 10.97 7.50 8.93
C PRO A 234 11.94 8.61 8.55
N VAL A 235 11.60 9.39 7.54
CA VAL A 235 12.36 10.63 7.29
C VAL A 235 11.93 11.57 8.38
N HIS A 236 12.56 11.44 9.55
CA HIS A 236 12.46 12.44 10.58
C HIS A 236 12.94 13.73 9.93
N PRO A 237 12.09 14.77 9.78
CA PRO A 237 12.63 16.08 9.50
C PRO A 237 13.70 16.33 10.57
N LEU A 238 14.93 16.62 10.13
CA LEU A 238 15.99 17.07 11.04
C LEU A 238 15.34 18.10 11.97
N PRO A 239 15.47 17.97 13.30
CA PRO A 239 14.75 18.84 14.21
C PRO A 239 15.14 20.28 13.90
N LEU A 240 14.17 21.04 13.36
CA LEU A 240 14.33 22.46 13.06
C LEU A 240 14.29 23.32 14.34
N TRP A 241 14.34 22.69 15.52
CA TRP A 241 14.19 23.31 16.84
C TRP A 241 15.54 23.68 17.45
N GLN A 242 16.40 24.35 16.67
CA GLN A 242 17.78 24.64 17.05
C GLN A 242 17.95 25.87 17.97
N THR A 243 16.92 26.28 18.72
CA THR A 243 17.10 27.34 19.72
C THR A 243 17.23 26.73 21.12
N GLU A 244 18.06 27.36 21.94
CA GLU A 244 18.23 26.98 23.35
C GLU A 244 16.91 27.08 24.13
N GLU A 245 16.04 28.01 23.72
CA GLU A 245 14.70 28.19 24.27
C GLU A 245 13.78 26.99 23.99
N GLU A 246 13.77 26.46 22.76
CA GLU A 246 13.02 25.26 22.39
C GLU A 246 13.48 24.03 23.18
N ALA A 247 14.80 23.86 23.29
CA ALA A 247 15.38 22.74 24.03
C ALA A 247 15.03 22.79 25.52
N ASN A 248 15.08 23.98 26.12
CA ASN A 248 14.69 24.18 27.52
C ASN A 248 13.19 23.93 27.75
N ALA A 249 12.32 24.47 26.90
CA ALA A 249 10.89 24.25 27.00
C ALA A 249 10.49 22.77 26.82
N THR A 250 11.16 22.07 25.89
CA THR A 250 11.00 20.63 25.71
C THR A 250 11.40 19.89 26.98
N ALA A 251 12.57 20.20 27.58
CA ALA A 251 13.02 19.57 28.82
C ALA A 251 12.05 19.81 30.00
N ILE A 252 11.53 21.04 30.13
CA ILE A 252 10.49 21.36 31.12
C ILE A 252 9.24 20.50 30.88
N TYR A 253 8.80 20.37 29.63
CA TYR A 253 7.64 19.54 29.28
C TYR A 253 7.86 18.07 29.64
N GLU A 254 9.00 17.49 29.25
CA GLU A 254 9.29 16.08 29.55
C GLU A 254 9.37 15.83 31.07
N GLN A 255 9.99 16.76 31.81
CA GLN A 255 10.19 16.62 33.24
C GLN A 255 8.88 16.80 34.03
N GLU A 256 8.15 17.87 33.79
CA GLU A 256 6.97 18.21 34.59
C GLU A 256 5.74 17.42 34.15
N CYS A 257 5.47 17.34 32.85
CA CYS A 257 4.31 16.61 32.33
C CYS A 257 4.56 15.10 32.23
N GLY A 258 5.81 14.65 32.32
CA GLY A 258 6.19 13.23 32.33
C GLY A 258 6.34 12.61 33.72
N ALA A 259 6.14 13.37 34.80
CA ALA A 259 6.39 12.91 36.16
C ALA A 259 5.38 11.85 36.65
N CYS A 260 4.11 11.99 36.28
CA CYS A 260 3.02 11.12 36.75
C CYS A 260 2.57 10.10 35.69
N HIS A 261 2.57 10.49 34.42
CA HIS A 261 2.26 9.66 33.27
C HIS A 261 3.32 9.85 32.19
N MET A 262 3.27 9.09 31.10
CA MET A 262 4.16 9.37 29.98
C MET A 262 3.96 10.82 29.50
N ALA A 263 5.04 11.54 29.22
CA ALA A 263 4.90 12.82 28.56
C ALA A 263 4.28 12.58 27.16
N TYR A 264 3.02 13.01 27.00
CA TYR A 264 2.25 12.75 25.79
C TYR A 264 2.83 13.56 24.62
N PRO A 265 2.91 13.02 23.40
CA PRO A 265 3.24 13.84 22.24
C PRO A 265 2.27 15.03 22.13
N PRO A 266 2.76 16.29 22.02
CA PRO A 266 1.89 17.46 21.93
C PRO A 266 0.89 17.41 20.75
N ALA A 267 1.19 16.63 19.71
CA ALA A 267 0.29 16.37 18.58
C ALA A 267 -1.06 15.72 18.96
N LEU A 268 -1.22 15.21 20.19
CA LEU A 268 -2.41 14.48 20.65
C LEU A 268 -3.55 15.34 21.17
N LEU A 269 -3.37 16.65 21.24
CA LEU A 269 -4.44 17.60 21.56
C LEU A 269 -4.25 18.90 20.74
N PRO A 270 -5.34 19.63 20.45
CA PRO A 270 -5.24 20.95 19.85
C PRO A 270 -4.68 21.97 20.84
N ALA A 271 -4.16 23.08 20.32
CA ALA A 271 -3.57 24.15 21.13
C ALA A 271 -4.54 24.70 22.19
N SER A 272 -5.85 24.74 21.90
CA SER A 272 -6.89 25.14 22.84
C SER A 272 -6.97 24.21 24.04
N SER A 273 -7.06 22.90 23.80
CA SER A 273 -7.12 21.90 24.87
C SER A 273 -5.85 21.90 25.72
N TRP A 274 -4.67 22.10 25.13
CA TRP A 274 -3.43 22.26 25.90
C TRP A 274 -3.46 23.50 26.79
N SER A 275 -4.04 24.60 26.31
CA SER A 275 -4.21 25.82 27.10
C SER A 275 -5.15 25.58 28.28
N ASP A 276 -6.24 24.84 28.08
CA ASP A 276 -7.17 24.44 29.14
C ASP A 276 -6.50 23.55 30.20
N VAL A 277 -5.67 22.59 29.76
CA VAL A 277 -4.87 21.74 30.67
C VAL A 277 -3.96 22.59 31.55
N LEU A 278 -3.21 23.53 30.96
CA LEU A 278 -2.31 24.40 31.73
C LEU A 278 -3.06 25.36 32.67
N ALA A 279 -4.29 25.73 32.33
CA ALA A 279 -5.12 26.63 33.13
C ALA A 279 -5.78 25.95 34.35
N THR A 280 -5.82 24.62 34.37
CA THR A 280 -6.52 23.82 35.38
C THR A 280 -5.61 22.78 36.04
N LEU A 281 -4.31 23.09 36.14
CA LEU A 281 -3.33 22.17 36.75
C LEU A 281 -3.57 21.92 38.25
N ASP A 282 -4.28 22.81 38.93
CA ASP A 282 -4.71 22.64 40.32
C ASP A 282 -5.79 21.56 40.52
N ASP A 283 -6.49 21.17 39.44
CA ASP A 283 -7.39 20.02 39.37
C ASP A 283 -7.12 19.21 38.09
N HIS A 284 -5.95 18.58 38.05
CA HIS A 284 -5.49 17.76 36.93
C HIS A 284 -5.99 16.31 37.06
N PHE A 285 -7.27 16.11 36.73
CA PHE A 285 -7.96 14.82 36.82
C PHE A 285 -8.06 14.29 38.27
N GLY A 286 -8.29 15.17 39.23
CA GLY A 286 -8.41 14.83 40.65
C GLY A 286 -7.09 14.83 41.42
N GLU A 287 -5.99 15.26 40.80
CA GLU A 287 -4.68 15.46 41.41
C GLU A 287 -4.22 16.91 41.22
N ASP A 288 -3.43 17.45 42.15
CA ASP A 288 -2.81 18.77 42.01
C ASP A 288 -1.46 18.64 41.29
N ALA A 289 -1.40 19.16 40.06
CA ALA A 289 -0.21 19.21 39.20
C ALA A 289 0.29 20.65 39.00
N SER A 290 -0.02 21.55 39.94
CA SER A 290 0.37 22.97 39.86
C SER A 290 1.87 23.16 39.70
N LEU A 291 2.25 24.06 38.78
CA LEU A 291 3.64 24.38 38.47
C LEU A 291 3.97 25.85 38.79
N PRO A 292 5.24 26.19 39.06
CA PRO A 292 5.67 27.58 39.16
C PRO A 292 5.30 28.38 37.91
N ALA A 293 4.85 29.62 38.08
CA ALA A 293 4.37 30.47 37.00
C ALA A 293 5.37 30.63 35.83
N ALA A 294 6.67 30.63 36.11
CA ALA A 294 7.71 30.67 35.09
C ALA A 294 7.70 29.43 34.18
N LYS A 295 7.47 28.23 34.73
CA LYS A 295 7.36 26.99 33.95
C LYS A 295 6.06 26.97 33.15
N VAL A 296 4.94 27.38 33.75
CA VAL A 296 3.66 27.52 33.05
C VAL A 296 3.80 28.47 31.86
N SER A 297 4.44 29.62 32.05
CA SER A 297 4.67 30.59 30.96
C SER A 297 5.53 30.01 29.84
N ALA A 298 6.57 29.23 30.16
CA ALA A 298 7.39 28.56 29.14
C ALA A 298 6.56 27.54 28.34
N LEU A 299 5.75 26.73 29.02
CA LEU A 299 4.87 25.75 28.37
C LEU A 299 3.77 26.40 27.54
N GLN A 300 3.18 27.51 28.00
CA GLN A 300 2.19 28.28 27.24
C GLN A 300 2.76 28.84 25.93
N GLY A 301 4.05 29.22 25.90
CA GLY A 301 4.72 29.65 24.68
C GLY A 301 5.09 28.50 23.73
N TRP A 302 5.28 27.30 24.27
CA TRP A 302 5.81 26.15 23.53
C TRP A 302 4.72 25.21 22.99
N LEU A 303 3.76 24.80 23.85
CA LEU A 303 2.75 23.79 23.52
C LEU A 303 1.89 24.16 22.30
N PRO A 304 1.35 25.38 22.16
CA PRO A 304 0.56 25.76 20.98
C PRO A 304 1.31 25.62 19.66
N ARG A 305 2.65 25.74 19.67
CA ARG A 305 3.50 25.63 18.49
C ARG A 305 3.87 24.18 18.17
N HIS A 306 3.58 23.24 19.06
CA HIS A 306 3.80 21.80 18.90
C HIS A 306 2.50 20.99 18.95
N ALA A 307 1.36 21.63 19.15
CA ALA A 307 0.05 21.01 19.23
C ALA A 307 -0.35 20.31 17.92
N ALA A 308 -1.50 19.61 17.92
CA ALA A 308 -2.01 18.85 16.77
C ALA A 308 -2.03 19.64 15.43
N GLU A 309 -2.23 20.96 15.49
CA GLU A 309 -2.23 21.85 14.34
C GLU A 309 -0.87 21.97 13.64
N SER A 310 0.23 21.80 14.38
CA SER A 310 1.60 21.97 13.88
C SER A 310 2.14 20.76 13.12
N TRP A 311 1.44 19.62 13.17
CA TRP A 311 1.88 18.38 12.54
C TRP A 311 1.01 18.05 11.34
N ASP A 312 1.63 17.96 10.17
CA ASP A 312 1.01 17.41 8.97
C ASP A 312 1.15 15.89 8.97
N ASN A 313 0.62 15.18 9.96
CA ASN A 313 0.64 13.71 10.00
C ASN A 313 -0.71 13.17 10.49
N LYS A 314 -0.87 11.85 10.47
CA LYS A 314 -2.13 11.21 10.84
C LYS A 314 -2.63 11.63 12.21
N ALA A 315 -1.75 11.63 13.22
CA ALA A 315 -2.13 12.01 14.58
C ALA A 315 -2.51 13.49 14.66
N GLY A 316 -1.68 14.40 14.14
CA GLY A 316 -1.96 15.84 14.15
C GLY A 316 -3.28 16.20 13.49
N HIS A 317 -3.63 15.61 12.35
CA HIS A 317 -4.93 15.85 11.73
C HIS A 317 -6.09 15.22 12.52
N ALA A 318 -5.91 14.02 13.07
CA ALA A 318 -6.95 13.30 13.79
C ALA A 318 -7.31 13.92 15.14
N PHE A 319 -6.30 14.33 15.92
CA PHE A 319 -6.46 14.79 17.30
C PHE A 319 -6.84 16.27 17.41
N ARG A 320 -6.93 17.02 16.30
CA ARG A 320 -7.61 18.33 16.26
C ARG A 320 -9.09 18.25 16.64
N ARG A 321 -9.71 17.08 16.44
CA ARG A 321 -11.10 16.82 16.82
C ARG A 321 -11.14 16.13 18.18
N VAL A 322 -11.60 16.86 19.20
CA VAL A 322 -11.74 16.37 20.57
C VAL A 322 -13.18 15.97 20.91
N ASP A 323 -13.36 15.30 22.04
CA ASP A 323 -14.69 15.09 22.61
C ASP A 323 -15.25 16.39 23.17
N TYR A 324 -16.53 16.65 22.94
CA TYR A 324 -17.16 17.90 23.36
C TYR A 324 -17.25 18.02 24.89
N HIS A 325 -17.47 16.91 25.60
CA HIS A 325 -17.61 16.89 27.05
C HIS A 325 -16.27 16.75 27.78
N ASN A 326 -15.25 16.22 27.09
CA ASN A 326 -13.93 15.95 27.65
C ASN A 326 -12.82 16.46 26.70
N PRO A 327 -12.74 17.78 26.44
CA PRO A 327 -11.85 18.34 25.41
C PRO A 327 -10.36 18.16 25.73
N THR A 328 -10.00 17.95 26.99
CA THR A 328 -8.61 17.76 27.46
C THR A 328 -8.21 16.29 27.59
N ARG A 329 -9.15 15.34 27.39
CA ARG A 329 -8.88 13.91 27.56
C ARG A 329 -8.57 13.24 26.22
N ILE A 330 -7.29 12.96 25.98
CA ILE A 330 -6.79 12.28 24.76
C ILE A 330 -7.59 10.99 24.45
N THR A 331 -7.82 10.15 25.46
CA THR A 331 -8.55 8.88 25.29
C THR A 331 -10.04 9.05 25.02
N ALA A 332 -10.64 10.23 25.28
CA ALA A 332 -12.03 10.50 24.93
C ALA A 332 -12.20 10.90 23.47
N THR A 333 -11.12 11.30 22.77
CA THR A 333 -11.22 11.76 21.39
C THR A 333 -11.88 10.72 20.47
N PRO A 334 -12.70 11.15 19.50
CA PRO A 334 -13.38 10.23 18.58
C PRO A 334 -12.42 9.30 17.84
N PHE A 335 -11.24 9.82 17.45
CA PHE A 335 -10.24 9.03 16.76
C PHE A 335 -9.67 7.91 17.63
N TRP A 336 -9.33 8.21 18.89
CA TRP A 336 -8.82 7.21 19.83
C TRP A 336 -9.86 6.12 20.07
N GLN A 337 -11.11 6.52 20.34
CA GLN A 337 -12.23 5.59 20.57
C GLN A 337 -12.48 4.68 19.37
N ASP A 338 -12.52 5.24 18.16
CA ASP A 338 -12.73 4.48 16.93
C ASP A 338 -11.61 3.45 16.70
N HIS A 339 -10.34 3.84 16.87
CA HIS A 339 -9.20 2.98 16.59
C HIS A 339 -8.94 1.91 17.66
N HIS A 340 -9.37 2.13 18.91
CA HIS A 340 -9.18 1.18 20.00
C HIS A 340 -10.42 0.33 20.32
N ARG A 341 -11.57 0.55 19.64
CA ARG A 341 -12.84 -0.12 19.93
C ARG A 341 -12.82 -1.65 19.90
N GLN A 342 -11.89 -2.24 19.13
CA GLN A 342 -11.77 -3.70 19.00
C GLN A 342 -10.86 -4.32 20.06
N ILE A 343 -10.20 -3.50 20.90
CA ILE A 343 -9.33 -3.96 21.97
C ILE A 343 -10.17 -4.14 23.24
N PRO A 344 -10.27 -5.36 23.81
CA PRO A 344 -11.01 -5.58 25.05
C PRO A 344 -10.45 -4.73 26.20
N ILE A 345 -11.32 -4.20 27.05
CA ILE A 345 -10.93 -3.30 28.15
C ILE A 345 -9.97 -3.97 29.15
N GLU A 346 -10.06 -5.30 29.28
CA GLU A 346 -9.19 -6.13 30.10
C GLU A 346 -7.74 -6.09 29.62
N THR A 347 -7.51 -5.85 28.32
CA THR A 347 -6.16 -5.68 27.77
C THR A 347 -5.45 -4.50 28.42
N PHE A 348 -6.14 -3.38 28.59
CA PHE A 348 -5.58 -2.20 29.24
C PHE A 348 -5.34 -2.38 30.75
N ARG A 349 -5.90 -3.42 31.36
CA ARG A 349 -5.70 -3.75 32.79
C ARG A 349 -4.57 -4.76 33.02
N GLN A 350 -3.94 -5.27 31.97
CA GLN A 350 -2.79 -6.17 32.09
C GLN A 350 -1.63 -5.45 32.77
N LYS A 351 -0.84 -6.18 33.58
CA LYS A 351 0.23 -5.60 34.40
C LYS A 351 1.30 -4.85 33.59
N ASN A 352 1.56 -5.30 32.37
CA ASN A 352 2.51 -4.72 31.42
C ASN A 352 1.98 -3.48 30.68
N ILE A 353 0.67 -3.22 30.68
CA ILE A 353 0.04 -2.06 30.04
C ILE A 353 -0.46 -1.05 31.10
N GLY A 354 -1.18 -1.53 32.11
CA GLY A 354 -1.61 -0.76 33.28
C GLY A 354 -2.84 0.11 33.04
N SER A 355 -2.87 0.90 31.96
CA SER A 355 -4.04 1.74 31.62
C SER A 355 -4.10 2.10 30.13
N GLN A 356 -5.24 2.64 29.69
CA GLN A 356 -5.42 3.22 28.36
C GLN A 356 -4.50 4.44 28.11
N GLY A 357 -4.01 5.09 29.17
CA GLY A 357 -3.12 6.25 29.07
C GLY A 357 -1.66 5.89 28.83
N ASN A 358 -1.27 4.62 28.91
CA ASN A 358 0.11 4.18 28.70
C ASN A 358 0.36 3.80 27.23
N CYS A 359 0.29 4.79 26.34
CA CYS A 359 0.38 4.57 24.89
C CYS A 359 1.69 3.86 24.48
N ARG A 360 2.82 4.19 25.13
CA ARG A 360 4.15 3.60 24.86
C ARG A 360 4.24 2.10 25.15
N ALA A 361 3.30 1.52 25.92
CA ALA A 361 3.26 0.09 26.16
C ALA A 361 2.93 -0.71 24.89
N CYS A 362 2.20 -0.10 23.95
CA CYS A 362 1.77 -0.74 22.70
C CYS A 362 2.32 -0.06 21.44
N HIS A 363 2.63 1.24 21.50
CA HIS A 363 3.16 2.03 20.39
C HIS A 363 4.65 2.25 20.54
N GLN A 364 5.47 1.48 19.79
CA GLN A 364 6.93 1.45 19.94
C GLN A 364 7.62 2.71 19.38
N ASP A 365 6.92 3.49 18.56
CA ASP A 365 7.37 4.74 17.97
C ASP A 365 7.13 5.98 18.85
N VAL A 366 6.68 5.77 20.09
CA VAL A 366 6.42 6.84 21.06
C VAL A 366 7.36 6.68 22.25
N GLN A 367 8.60 7.15 22.09
CA GLN A 367 9.66 7.02 23.09
C GLN A 367 9.98 8.37 23.76
N SER A 368 9.84 9.49 23.03
CA SER A 368 10.02 10.85 23.53
C SER A 368 8.87 11.78 23.06
N PRO A 369 8.55 12.84 23.84
CA PRO A 369 7.76 14.00 23.41
C PRO A 369 8.21 14.68 22.12
N ALA A 370 9.50 14.57 21.77
CA ALA A 370 10.05 15.07 20.50
C ALA A 370 9.68 14.18 19.30
N ASP A 371 9.22 12.94 19.55
CA ASP A 371 8.68 12.11 18.50
C ASP A 371 7.39 12.75 18.01
N SER A 372 7.24 12.84 16.69
CA SER A 372 6.08 13.45 16.03
C SER A 372 4.71 12.85 16.39
N GLY A 373 4.68 11.84 17.27
CA GLY A 373 3.51 11.04 17.59
C GLY A 373 2.94 10.46 16.32
N GLY A 374 3.76 9.79 15.50
CA GLY A 374 3.30 9.22 14.23
C GLY A 374 2.22 8.16 14.42
N PHE A 375 2.28 7.42 15.53
CA PHE A 375 1.42 6.27 15.86
C PHE A 375 1.30 5.31 14.66
N HIS A 376 2.46 5.01 14.07
CA HIS A 376 2.57 4.22 12.85
C HIS A 376 2.05 2.81 13.07
N ARG A 377 1.23 2.31 12.15
CA ARG A 377 0.60 0.99 12.31
C ARG A 377 1.60 -0.17 12.36
N ALA A 378 2.75 0.00 11.71
CA ALA A 378 3.82 -1.00 11.70
C ALA A 378 4.51 -1.14 13.07
N GLU A 379 4.46 -0.08 13.90
CA GLU A 379 5.16 0.02 15.19
C GLU A 379 4.23 -0.33 16.38
N ILE A 380 3.04 -0.89 16.09
CA ILE A 380 2.08 -1.33 17.10
C ILE A 380 2.36 -2.78 17.47
N ALA A 381 2.67 -3.01 18.74
CA ALA A 381 2.84 -4.35 19.31
C ALA A 381 2.19 -4.42 20.69
N ILE A 382 1.08 -5.15 20.81
CA ILE A 382 0.44 -5.40 22.11
C ILE A 382 1.26 -6.46 22.86
N PRO A 383 1.83 -6.15 24.04
CA PRO A 383 2.63 -7.09 24.77
C PRO A 383 1.79 -8.29 25.28
N PRO A 384 2.38 -9.50 25.36
CA PRO A 384 1.66 -10.70 25.77
C PRO A 384 1.25 -10.63 27.26
N ARG A 385 0.17 -11.34 27.60
CA ARG A 385 -0.39 -11.39 28.96
C ARG A 385 0.57 -11.87 30.04
#